data_AF-A0A432WC25-F1
#
_entry.id   AF-A0A432WC25-F1
#
_cell.length_a   1.000
_cell.length_b   1.000
_cell.length_c   1.000
_cell.angle_alpha   90.00
_cell.angle_beta   90.00
_cell.angle_gamma   90.00
#
_symmetry.space_group_name_H-M   'P 1'
#
loop_
_entity.id
_entity.type
_entity.pdbx_description
1 polymer ?
#
loop_
_entity_poly.entity_id
_entity_poly.type
_entity_poly.pdbx_seq_one_letter_code
_entity_poly.pdbx_strand_id
1 'polypeptide(L)' 'MKLIILFLALGLTGCTTQAWYEEIRSRQLQECRNGNIEDYDECRQRVDKSYPQYERERQKVMGKK' A
#
# COMPACT_ATOMS: atom_id res chain seq x y z
N MET A 1 30.72 -8.99 18.64
CA MET A 1 29.79 -7.83 18.62
C MET A 1 29.65 -7.18 17.25
N LYS A 2 30.74 -6.81 16.55
CA LYS A 2 30.69 -6.19 15.21
C LYS A 2 29.88 -6.96 14.16
N LEU A 3 29.98 -8.29 14.15
CA LEU A 3 29.23 -9.16 13.23
C LEU A 3 27.71 -9.14 13.48
N ILE A 4 27.28 -9.05 14.75
CA ILE A 4 25.86 -9.04 15.11
C ILE A 4 25.19 -7.77 14.59
N ILE A 5 25.87 -6.63 14.71
CA ILE A 5 25.39 -5.34 14.17
C ILE A 5 25.27 -5.41 12.64
N LEU A 6 26.21 -6.08 11.97
CA LEU A 6 26.18 -6.28 10.52
C LEU A 6 24.96 -7.11 10.07
N PHE A 7 24.67 -8.21 10.76
CA PHE A 7 23.50 -9.04 10.49
C PHE A 7 22.17 -8.33 10.78
N LEU A 8 22.12 -7.51 11.83
CA LEU A 8 20.93 -6.73 12.17
C LEU A 8 20.64 -5.66 11.11
N ALA A 9 21.68 -5.05 10.53
CA ALA A 9 21.54 -4.03 9.49
C ALA A 9 20.98 -4.59 8.17
N LEU A 10 21.30 -5.85 7.82
CA LEU A 10 20.80 -6.52 6.61
C LEU A 10 19.30 -6.87 6.69
N GLY A 11 18.78 -7.12 7.90
CA GLY A 11 17.38 -7.49 8.13
C GLY A 11 16.38 -6.33 7.99
N LEU A 12 16.84 -5.07 7.96
CA LEU A 12 15.98 -3.89 7.85
C LEU A 12 15.54 -3.57 6.41
N THR A 13 16.02 -4.31 5.41
CA THR A 13 15.76 -4.06 3.99
C THR A 13 14.41 -4.60 3.48
N GLY A 14 13.58 -5.15 4.36
CA GLY A 14 12.40 -5.95 4.01
C GLY A 14 11.05 -5.23 3.98
N CYS A 15 10.97 -3.90 4.02
CA CYS A 15 9.67 -3.23 3.83
C CYS A 15 9.18 -3.47 2.39
N THR A 16 8.28 -4.44 2.22
CA THR A 16 7.67 -4.72 0.92
C THR A 16 6.75 -3.56 0.54
N THR A 17 6.73 -3.22 -0.74
CA THR A 17 5.79 -2.22 -1.28
C THR A 17 4.33 -2.66 -1.10
N GLN A 18 4.09 -3.97 -0.99
CA GLN A 18 2.79 -4.53 -0.66
C GLN A 18 2.36 -4.20 0.77
N ALA A 19 3.23 -4.40 1.78
CA ALA A 19 2.90 -4.09 3.17
C ALA A 19 2.58 -2.60 3.35
N TRP A 20 3.36 -1.73 2.71
CA TRP A 20 3.10 -0.29 2.66
C TRP A 20 1.76 0.05 1.99
N TYR A 21 1.45 -0.59 0.86
CA TYR A 21 0.18 -0.40 0.17
C TYR A 21 -1.02 -0.84 1.02
N GLU A 22 -0.92 -1.98 1.70
CA GLU A 22 -1.98 -2.51 2.55
C GLU A 22 -2.28 -1.58 3.73
N GLU A 23 -1.27 -0.98 4.34
CA GLU A 23 -1.45 0.02 5.40
C GLU A 23 -2.20 1.26 4.89
N ILE A 24 -1.79 1.80 3.74
CA ILE A 24 -2.44 2.96 3.12
C ILE A 24 -3.90 2.61 2.76
N ARG A 25 -4.13 1.46 2.12
CA ARG A 25 -5.48 1.00 1.75
C ARG A 25 -6.37 0.86 2.99
N SER A 26 -5.85 0.30 4.07
CA SER A 26 -6.58 0.15 5.33
C SER A 26 -7.02 1.51 5.91
N ARG A 27 -6.12 2.51 5.89
CA ARG A 27 -6.42 3.88 6.31
C ARG A 27 -7.49 4.52 5.44
N GLN A 28 -7.38 4.42 4.12
CA GLN A 28 -8.37 4.96 3.18
C GLN A 28 -9.75 4.31 3.37
N LEU A 29 -9.80 3.01 3.70
CA LEU A 29 -11.07 2.36 4.05
C LEU A 29 -11.69 2.93 5.34
N GLN A 30 -10.89 3.34 6.31
CA GLN A 30 -11.37 4.06 7.50
C GLN A 30 -11.89 5.45 7.12
N GLU A 31 -11.18 6.16 6.25
CA GLU A 31 -11.61 7.48 5.74
C GLU A 31 -12.95 7.38 5.02
N CYS A 32 -13.16 6.36 4.18
CA CYS A 32 -14.46 6.13 3.54
C CYS A 32 -15.57 5.92 4.58
N ARG A 33 -15.31 5.19 5.68
CA ARG A 33 -16.30 4.98 6.74
C ARG A 33 -16.63 6.24 7.54
N ASN A 34 -15.66 7.13 7.69
CA ASN A 34 -15.81 8.36 8.47
C ASN A 34 -16.31 9.55 7.63
N GLY A 35 -16.36 9.40 6.31
CA GLY A 35 -16.87 10.42 5.39
C GLY A 35 -18.41 10.49 5.34
N ASN A 36 -18.93 11.34 4.44
CA ASN A 36 -20.36 11.42 4.19
C ASN A 36 -20.88 10.15 3.52
N ILE A 37 -22.10 9.74 3.88
CA ILE A 37 -22.76 8.52 3.36
C ILE A 37 -22.99 8.60 1.85
N GLU A 38 -23.29 9.80 1.31
CA GLU A 38 -23.54 10.01 -0.13
C GLU A 38 -22.34 9.58 -1.01
N ASP A 39 -21.12 9.66 -0.48
CA ASP A 39 -19.89 9.33 -1.23
C ASP A 39 -19.27 7.98 -0.80
N TYR A 40 -19.91 7.25 0.13
CA TYR A 40 -19.32 6.03 0.71
C TYR A 40 -19.01 4.98 -0.35
N ASP A 41 -19.99 4.69 -1.21
CA ASP A 41 -19.86 3.65 -2.23
C ASP A 41 -18.81 4.02 -3.27
N GLU A 42 -18.78 5.27 -3.71
CA GLU A 42 -17.77 5.75 -4.65
C GLU A 42 -16.37 5.73 -4.03
N CYS A 43 -16.23 6.18 -2.78
CA CYS A 43 -14.98 6.12 -2.04
C CYS A 43 -14.49 4.67 -1.91
N ARG A 44 -15.37 3.76 -1.47
CA ARG A 44 -15.04 2.35 -1.29
C ARG A 44 -14.59 1.72 -2.60
N GLN A 45 -15.31 1.96 -3.71
CA GLN A 45 -14.96 1.40 -5.03
C GLN A 45 -13.58 1.82 -5.50
N ARG A 46 -13.14 3.05 -5.21
CA ARG A 46 -11.78 3.51 -5.55
C ARG A 46 -10.70 2.81 -4.73
N VAL A 47 -10.97 2.54 -3.45
CA VAL A 47 -10.02 1.96 -2.48
C VAL A 47 -9.98 0.43 -2.56
N ASP A 48 -11.04 -0.21 -3.05
CA ASP A 48 -11.16 -1.67 -3.10
C ASP A 48 -10.39 -2.33 -4.27
N LYS A 49 -9.15 -1.88 -4.48
CA LYS A 49 -8.22 -2.46 -5.45
C LYS A 49 -7.28 -3.44 -4.77
N SER A 50 -7.08 -4.60 -5.39
CA SER A 50 -6.03 -5.54 -4.98
C SER A 50 -4.64 -4.96 -5.26
N TYR A 51 -3.63 -5.34 -4.47
CA TYR A 51 -2.25 -4.89 -4.70
C TYR A 51 -1.74 -5.22 -6.13
N PRO A 52 -1.98 -6.41 -6.71
CA PRO A 52 -1.60 -6.70 -8.10
C PRO A 52 -2.30 -5.84 -9.14
N GLN A 53 -3.52 -5.36 -8.86
CA GLN A 53 -4.21 -4.44 -9.74
C GLN A 53 -3.60 -3.04 -9.65
N TYR A 54 -3.40 -2.53 -8.44
CA TYR A 54 -2.71 -1.27 -8.18
C TYR A 54 -1.33 -1.22 -8.87
N GLU A 55 -0.52 -2.26 -8.71
CA GLU A 55 0.83 -2.28 -9.28
C GLU A 55 0.81 -2.30 -10.81
N ARG A 56 -0.13 -3.03 -11.43
CA ARG A 56 -0.33 -3.01 -12.90
C ARG A 56 -0.77 -1.65 -13.40
N GLU A 57 -1.71 -0.99 -12.74
CA GLU A 57 -2.15 0.36 -13.08
C GLU A 57 -1.01 1.37 -12.93
N ARG A 58 -0.25 1.28 -11.83
CA ARG A 58 0.92 2.12 -11.58
C ARG A 58 1.98 1.96 -12.68
N GLN A 59 2.28 0.74 -13.10
CA GLN A 59 3.26 0.49 -14.16
C GLN A 59 2.83 1.08 -15.51
N LYS A 60 1.52 0.99 -15.84
CA LYS A 60 0.95 1.60 -17.06
C LYS A 60 1.12 3.11 -17.06
N VAL A 61 0.85 3.78 -15.93
CA VAL A 61 1.01 5.25 -15.81
C VAL A 61 2.48 5.65 -15.86
N MET A 62 3.36 4.84 -15.26
CA MET A 62 4.81 5.12 -15.20
C MET A 62 5.54 4.80 -16.53
N GLY A 63 4.82 4.40 -17.59
CA GLY A 63 5.40 4.16 -18.91
C GLY A 63 6.44 3.04 -18.96
N LYS A 64 6.52 2.19 -17.92
CA LYS A 64 7.42 1.04 -17.90
C LYS A 64 6.82 -0.05 -18.78
N LYS A 65 7.25 -0.07 -20.05
CA LYS A 65 7.03 -1.17 -21.00
C LYS A 65 7.91 -2.36 -20.65
#